data_AF-A0A1E2S0Q0-F1
#
_entry.id   AF-A0A1E2S0Q0-F1
#
_cell.length_a   1.000
_cell.length_b   1.000
_cell.length_c   1.000
_cell.angle_alpha   90.00
_cell.angle_beta   90.00
_cell.angle_gamma   90.00
#
_symmetry.space_group_name_H-M   'P 1'
#
loop_
_entity.id
_entity.type
_entity.pdbx_description
1 polymer ?
#
loop_
_entity_poly.entity_id
_entity_poly.type
_entity_poly.pdbx_seq_one_letter_code
_entity_poly.pdbx_strand_id
1 'polypeptide(L)'
;MKQYVALMATEGLELQFTDDAIDAIADIAVEVNTNVENIGARRLSTVMERILDEVSFTASDQSNQTLVIDAAYVKQHIGDLAKNADLSKFIL
;
A
#
# COMPACT_ATOMS: atom_id res chain seq x y z
N MET A 1 -6.56 6.11 -1.91
CA MET A 1 -5.48 7.07 -1.58
C MET A 1 -5.97 8.26 -0.76
N LYS A 2 -6.78 9.19 -1.31
CA LYS A 2 -7.27 10.37 -0.56
C LYS A 2 -7.90 10.06 0.81
N GLN A 3 -8.60 8.94 0.91
CA GLN A 3 -9.17 8.46 2.18
C GLN A 3 -8.09 8.14 3.23
N TYR A 4 -7.03 7.43 2.85
CA TYR A 4 -5.93 7.10 3.77
C TYR A 4 -5.14 8.34 4.20
N VAL A 5 -4.93 9.29 3.30
CA VAL A 5 -4.33 10.60 3.65
C VAL A 5 -5.18 11.30 4.72
N ALA A 6 -6.50 11.32 4.55
CA ALA A 6 -7.41 11.93 5.53
C ALA A 6 -7.46 11.17 6.86
N LEU A 7 -7.39 9.83 6.83
CA LEU A 7 -7.36 8.99 8.04
C LEU A 7 -6.07 9.21 8.82
N MET A 8 -4.90 9.18 8.18
CA MET A 8 -3.64 9.41 8.90
C MET A 8 -3.53 10.84 9.44
N ALA A 9 -4.13 11.81 8.75
CA ALA A 9 -4.19 13.18 9.25
C ALA A 9 -4.94 13.31 10.59
N THR A 10 -5.85 12.38 10.95
CA THR A 10 -6.48 12.39 12.27
C THR A 10 -5.53 12.01 13.39
N GLU A 11 -4.47 11.25 13.07
CA GLU A 11 -3.38 10.88 13.97
C GLU A 11 -2.23 11.91 13.94
N GLY A 12 -2.38 13.00 13.16
CA GLY A 12 -1.35 14.02 12.98
C GLY A 12 -0.21 13.61 12.05
N LEU A 13 -0.36 12.53 11.28
CA LEU A 13 0.61 12.08 10.28
C LEU A 13 0.18 12.53 8.88
N GLU A 14 1.02 13.29 8.18
CA GLU A 14 0.77 13.66 6.79
C GLU A 14 1.31 12.57 5.86
N LEU A 15 0.45 12.04 4.98
CA LEU A 15 0.87 11.11 3.92
C LEU A 15 1.00 11.83 2.58
N GLN A 16 2.13 11.63 1.90
CA GLN A 16 2.36 12.08 0.53
C GLN A 16 2.71 10.89 -0.35
N PHE A 17 1.95 10.68 -1.42
CA PHE A 17 2.25 9.66 -2.43
C PHE A 17 2.92 10.35 -3.61
N THR A 18 4.07 9.83 -4.03
CA THR A 18 4.71 10.26 -5.27
C THR A 18 4.07 9.58 -6.47
N ASP A 19 4.23 10.14 -7.67
CA ASP A 19 3.63 9.57 -8.89
C ASP A 19 4.17 8.15 -9.18
N ASP A 20 5.47 7.91 -8.93
CA ASP A 20 6.07 6.58 -9.09
C ASP A 20 5.57 5.56 -8.06
N ALA A 21 5.13 5.99 -6.87
CA ALA A 21 4.45 5.10 -5.93
C ALA A 21 3.09 4.68 -6.45
N ILE A 22 2.33 5.60 -7.07
CA ILE A 22 1.02 5.30 -7.65
C ILE A 22 1.17 4.24 -8.76
N ASP A 23 2.15 4.43 -9.64
CA ASP A 23 2.45 3.46 -10.70
C ASP A 23 2.86 2.10 -10.13
N ALA A 24 3.75 2.07 -9.13
CA ALA A 24 4.18 0.83 -8.49
C ALA A 24 3.01 0.06 -7.83
N ILE A 25 2.07 0.76 -7.21
CA ILE A 25 0.87 0.15 -6.61
C ILE A 25 -0.04 -0.45 -7.68
N ALA A 26 -0.20 0.26 -8.80
CA ALA A 26 -1.00 -0.23 -9.93
C ALA A 26 -0.36 -1.48 -10.56
N ASP A 27 0.96 -1.47 -10.76
CA ASP A 27 1.71 -2.61 -11.32
C ASP A 27 1.54 -3.87 -10.45
N ILE A 28 1.69 -3.74 -9.13
CA ILE A 28 1.51 -4.87 -8.22
C ILE A 28 0.07 -5.38 -8.27
N ALA A 29 -0.93 -4.50 -8.27
CA ALA A 29 -2.32 -4.93 -8.36
C ALA A 29 -2.60 -5.70 -9.66
N VAL A 30 -2.01 -5.29 -10.78
CA VAL A 30 -2.10 -6.00 -12.06
C VAL A 30 -1.37 -7.35 -12.01
N GLU A 31 -0.17 -7.40 -11.43
CA GLU A 31 0.61 -8.62 -11.27
C GLU A 31 -0.16 -9.67 -10.45
N VAL A 32 -0.71 -9.30 -9.29
CA VAL A 32 -1.48 -10.21 -8.44
C VAL A 32 -2.77 -10.67 -9.12
N ASN A 33 -3.47 -9.76 -9.83
CA ASN A 33 -4.64 -10.13 -10.62
C ASN A 33 -4.30 -11.14 -11.74
N THR A 34 -3.08 -11.08 -12.27
CA THR A 34 -2.60 -11.99 -13.33
C THR A 34 -2.21 -13.35 -12.76
N ASN A 35 -1.55 -13.37 -11.59
CA ASN A 35 -0.95 -14.58 -11.03
C ASN A 35 -1.86 -15.38 -10.09
N VAL A 36 -2.91 -14.75 -9.53
CA VAL A 36 -3.76 -15.36 -8.50
C VAL A 36 -5.21 -15.44 -8.98
N GLU A 37 -5.94 -14.33 -8.89
CA GLU A 37 -7.33 -14.21 -9.31
C GLU A 37 -7.58 -12.76 -9.71
N ASN A 38 -8.19 -12.54 -10.88
CA ASN A 38 -8.50 -11.20 -11.32
C ASN A 38 -9.80 -10.71 -10.70
N ILE A 39 -9.69 -9.86 -9.68
CA ILE A 39 -10.84 -9.19 -9.03
C ILE A 39 -10.98 -7.73 -9.49
N GLY A 40 -10.23 -7.35 -10.54
CA GLY A 40 -10.20 -5.99 -11.09
C GLY A 40 -9.66 -4.97 -10.10
N ALA A 41 -10.24 -3.76 -10.12
CA ALA A 41 -9.82 -2.62 -9.30
C ALA A 41 -9.94 -2.86 -7.79
N ARG A 42 -10.69 -3.87 -7.33
CA ARG A 42 -10.81 -4.20 -5.90
C ARG A 42 -9.47 -4.59 -5.27
N ARG A 43 -8.54 -5.11 -6.08
CA ARG A 43 -7.18 -5.46 -5.67
C ARG A 43 -6.40 -4.26 -5.13
N LEU A 44 -6.70 -3.04 -5.60
CA LEU A 44 -6.03 -1.83 -5.11
C LEU A 44 -6.28 -1.59 -3.62
N SER A 45 -7.44 -2.00 -3.09
CA SER A 45 -7.76 -1.82 -1.68
C SER A 45 -6.88 -2.69 -0.79
N THR A 46 -6.75 -3.99 -1.08
CA THR A 46 -5.95 -4.93 -0.28
C THR A 46 -4.46 -4.63 -0.39
N VAL A 47 -3.99 -4.25 -1.58
CA VAL A 47 -2.61 -3.75 -1.79
C VAL A 47 -2.35 -2.49 -0.96
N MET A 48 -3.27 -1.53 -0.97
CA MET A 48 -3.11 -0.29 -0.18
C MET A 48 -3.12 -0.54 1.32
N GLU A 49 -4.06 -1.38 1.81
CA GLU A 49 -4.11 -1.79 3.22
C GLU A 49 -2.79 -2.41 3.66
N ARG A 50 -2.22 -3.29 2.83
CA ARG A 50 -0.97 -3.95 3.17
C ARG A 50 0.23 -3.00 3.19
N ILE A 51 0.31 -2.03 2.28
CA ILE A 51 1.39 -1.01 2.28
C ILE A 51 1.32 -0.16 3.54
N LEU A 52 0.12 0.16 4.00
CA LEU A 52 -0.11 1.09 5.11
C LEU A 52 -0.28 0.40 6.47
N ASP A 53 -0.20 -0.93 6.54
CA ASP A 53 -0.43 -1.72 7.75
C ASP A 53 0.50 -1.28 8.90
N GLU A 54 1.81 -1.23 8.64
CA GLU A 54 2.80 -0.82 9.63
C GLU A 54 2.70 0.65 10.02
N VAL A 55 2.43 1.54 9.05
CA VAL A 55 2.30 2.97 9.35
C VAL A 55 1.03 3.24 10.13
N SER A 56 -0.07 2.55 9.83
CA SER A 56 -1.33 2.71 10.56
C SER A 56 -1.20 2.28 12.02
N PHE A 57 -0.31 1.33 12.32
CA PHE A 57 -0.05 0.90 13.70
C PHE A 57 0.83 1.89 14.47
N THR A 58 1.78 2.55 13.78
CA THR A 58 2.76 3.45 14.40
C THR A 58 2.43 4.94 14.23
N ALA A 59 1.30 5.26 13.59
CA ALA A 59 0.91 6.63 13.24
C ALA A 59 0.83 7.55 14.46
N SER A 60 0.30 7.07 15.59
CA SER A 60 0.20 7.85 16.83
C SER A 60 1.56 8.27 17.39
N ASP A 61 2.58 7.43 17.22
CA ASP A 61 3.96 7.72 17.66
C ASP A 61 4.69 8.65 16.68
N GLN A 62 4.17 8.82 15.47
CA GLN A 62 4.73 9.63 14.39
C GLN A 62 3.98 10.95 14.17
N SER A 63 3.21 11.41 15.16
CA SER A 63 2.48 12.68 15.06
C SER A 63 3.39 13.86 14.68
N ASN A 64 2.87 14.76 13.83
CA ASN A 64 3.54 15.91 13.24
C ASN A 64 4.69 15.59 12.26
N GLN A 65 4.71 14.37 11.71
CA GLN A 65 5.65 14.00 10.64
C GLN A 65 4.93 13.93 9.29
N THR A 66 5.72 14.01 8.22
CA THR A 66 5.27 13.74 6.85
C THR A 66 5.95 12.45 6.37
N LEU A 67 5.15 11.43 6.06
CA LEU A 67 5.63 10.21 5.42
C LEU A 67 5.43 10.33 3.91
N VAL A 68 6.54 10.26 3.18
CA VAL A 68 6.55 10.18 1.73
C VAL A 68 6.59 8.71 1.34
N ILE A 69 5.56 8.27 0.62
CA ILE A 69 5.46 6.94 0.04
C ILE A 69 5.92 7.03 -1.41
N ASP A 70 7.10 6.48 -1.67
CA ASP A 70 7.71 6.36 -2.99
C ASP A 70 7.66 4.92 -3.53
N ALA A 71 8.10 4.68 -4.77
CA ALA A 71 8.11 3.34 -5.34
C ALA A 71 8.98 2.35 -4.55
N ALA A 72 10.03 2.81 -3.85
CA ALA A 72 10.89 1.95 -3.05
C ALA A 72 10.16 1.47 -1.80
N TYR A 73 9.44 2.37 -1.12
CA TYR A 73 8.58 2.06 0.03
C TYR A 73 7.54 1.01 -0.37
N VAL A 74 6.83 1.20 -1.48
CA VAL A 74 5.83 0.24 -1.99
C VAL A 74 6.45 -1.14 -2.21
N LYS A 75 7.60 -1.20 -2.90
CA LYS A 75 8.30 -2.47 -3.17
C LYS A 75 8.83 -3.15 -1.92
N GLN A 76 9.25 -2.40 -0.92
CA GLN A 76 9.70 -2.98 0.35
C GLN A 76 8.56 -3.66 1.11
N HIS A 77 7.37 -3.06 1.12
CA HIS A 77 6.25 -3.57 1.93
C HIS A 77 5.45 -4.67 1.25
N ILE A 78 5.49 -4.78 -0.08
CA ILE A 78 4.72 -5.79 -0.84
C ILE A 78 5.57 -6.68 -1.75
N GLY A 79 6.79 -6.28 -2.11
CA GLY A 79 7.54 -6.89 -3.22
C GLY A 79 7.80 -8.39 -3.07
N ASP A 80 8.00 -8.90 -1.85
CA ASP A 80 8.19 -10.34 -1.61
C ASP A 80 6.85 -11.09 -1.53
N LEU A 81 5.79 -10.40 -1.12
CA LEU A 81 4.44 -10.96 -0.96
C LEU A 81 3.78 -11.18 -2.33
N ALA A 82 3.88 -10.20 -3.22
CA ALA A 82 3.37 -10.27 -4.59
C ALA A 82 4.04 -11.36 -5.44
N LYS A 83 5.31 -11.67 -5.16
CA LYS A 83 6.06 -12.74 -5.86
C LYS A 83 5.67 -14.14 -5.42
N ASN A 84 5.00 -14.30 -4.28
CA ASN A 84 4.55 -15.59 -3.79
C ASN A 84 3.04 -15.76 -4.04
N ALA A 85 2.70 -16.54 -5.07
CA ALA A 85 1.31 -16.75 -5.49
C ALA A 85 0.44 -17.38 -4.38
N ASP A 86 0.98 -18.32 -3.60
CA ASP A 86 0.25 -18.94 -2.50
C ASP A 86 -0.01 -17.93 -1.38
N LEU A 87 1.00 -17.14 -0.98
CA LEU A 87 0.82 -16.12 0.06
C LEU A 87 -0.13 -15.01 -0.40
N SER A 88 0.01 -14.56 -1.65
CA SER A 88 -0.86 -13.57 -2.26
C SER A 88 -2.32 -14.02 -2.26
N LYS A 89 -2.60 -15.32 -2.48
CA LYS A 89 -3.97 -15.84 -2.47
C LYS A 89 -4.69 -15.71 -1.12
N PHE A 90 -3.96 -15.72 -0.02
CA PHE A 90 -4.54 -15.64 1.33
C PHE A 90 -4.49 -14.24 1.95
N ILE A 91 -3.56 -13.39 1.50
CA ILE A 91 -3.26 -12.11 2.14
C ILE A 91 -3.60 -10.91 1.22
N LEU A 92 -3.59 -11.08 -0.10
CA LEU A 92 -3.76 -9.99 -1.08
C LEU A 92 -5.00 -10.15 -1.94
#